data_AF-A0A0N5CCV7-F1
#
_entry.id   AF-A0A0N5CCV7-F1
#
_cell.length_a   1.000
_cell.length_b   1.000
_cell.length_c   1.000
_cell.angle_alpha   90.00
_cell.angle_beta   90.00
_cell.angle_gamma   90.00
#
_symmetry.space_group_name_H-M   'P 1'
#
loop_
_entity.id
_entity.type
_entity.pdbx_description
1 polymer ?
#
loop_
_entity_poly.entity_id
_entity_poly.type
_entity_poly.pdbx_seq_one_letter_code
_entity_poly.pdbx_strand_id
1 'polypeptide(L)'
;MDLNHLNMDFTIEDEYFEVKDDTSVLPDNVLAIILSKLSWKDILSAKLVSRRFYSIIHGNCQKLRRRRMESLMVEYNENHETSPFNIKMHLESGIKTYSLFYSSYYKEITNIQSDEELSSTLKLFDMRNLAKLHVPVADNLDIFGILNRSFQTGTKIDELIIFKLAEKDFSSFRTFVEKLSSVRSLSIEHICAPSTEAKDIFSLLSLSSFNTLNNFTIYECSKSKVLSGDIVAKLIRGNPNLFILEVGPMDVKNSRSILKSFVITEQPHRMKYEYERADTLLVLYYGGDFKQLGDIFRNDFNELEDIEKINESYFSENSADLEFNVDCRYCLNNNHKFTRRFCSLDTPMTDRNLDH
;
A
#
# COMPACT_ATOMS: atom_id res chain seq x y z
N MET A 1 -22.92 -38.96 -18.86
CA MET A 1 -24.27 -38.91 -18.24
C MET A 1 -24.98 -37.73 -18.87
N ASP A 2 -25.90 -38.02 -19.79
CA ASP A 2 -26.67 -37.05 -20.55
C ASP A 2 -27.72 -36.37 -19.67
N LEU A 3 -27.77 -35.04 -19.75
CA LEU A 3 -28.69 -34.15 -19.02
C LEU A 3 -29.78 -33.59 -19.94
N ASN A 4 -30.19 -34.38 -20.94
CA ASN A 4 -31.26 -34.04 -21.88
C ASN A 4 -32.47 -34.95 -21.64
N HIS A 5 -33.23 -34.71 -20.56
CA HIS A 5 -34.64 -35.15 -20.44
C HIS A 5 -35.27 -34.71 -19.11
N LEU A 6 -35.60 -33.43 -18.98
CA LEU A 6 -36.65 -32.98 -18.07
C LEU A 6 -37.43 -31.85 -18.76
N ASN A 7 -38.27 -32.25 -19.73
CA ASN A 7 -39.30 -31.41 -20.30
C ASN A 7 -40.49 -31.45 -19.33
N MET A 8 -40.55 -30.50 -18.39
CA MET A 8 -41.70 -30.28 -17.51
C MET A 8 -42.46 -29.05 -18.03
N ASP A 9 -43.57 -29.29 -18.73
CA ASP A 9 -44.54 -28.24 -19.06
C ASP A 9 -45.28 -27.83 -17.78
N PHE A 10 -44.85 -26.73 -17.17
CA PHE A 10 -45.62 -26.00 -16.17
C PHE A 10 -46.44 -24.92 -16.86
N THR A 11 -47.70 -25.21 -17.18
CA THR A 11 -48.72 -24.19 -17.39
C THR A 11 -49.15 -23.65 -16.02
N ILE A 12 -48.33 -22.75 -15.47
CA ILE A 12 -48.76 -21.88 -14.38
C ILE A 12 -49.52 -20.73 -15.04
N GLU A 13 -50.84 -20.74 -14.93
CA GLU A 13 -51.64 -19.52 -15.02
C GLU A 13 -51.19 -18.62 -13.88
N ASP A 14 -50.16 -17.80 -14.13
CA ASP A 14 -49.71 -16.75 -13.22
C ASP A 14 -50.85 -15.73 -13.12
N GLU A 15 -51.81 -15.97 -12.21
CA GLU A 15 -52.60 -14.91 -11.63
C GLU A 15 -51.61 -13.91 -11.00
N TYR A 16 -51.23 -12.91 -11.78
CA TYR A 16 -50.48 -11.74 -11.36
C TYR A 16 -51.32 -11.00 -10.32
N PHE A 17 -51.26 -11.43 -9.07
CA PHE A 17 -51.76 -10.64 -7.95
C PHE A 17 -50.86 -9.40 -7.90
N GLU A 18 -51.39 -8.26 -8.36
CA GLU A 18 -50.84 -6.95 -8.04
C GLU A 18 -50.91 -6.78 -6.52
N VAL A 19 -49.92 -7.30 -5.81
CA VAL A 19 -49.74 -7.06 -4.38
C VAL A 19 -49.50 -5.57 -4.25
N LYS A 20 -50.48 -4.88 -3.67
CA LYS A 20 -50.43 -3.45 -3.43
C LYS A 20 -49.17 -3.13 -2.61
N ASP A 21 -48.30 -2.28 -3.15
CA ASP A 21 -47.06 -1.91 -2.49
C ASP A 21 -47.36 -0.95 -1.31
N ASP A 22 -47.70 -1.53 -0.17
CA ASP A 22 -47.94 -0.79 1.08
C ASP A 22 -46.66 -0.14 1.63
N THR A 23 -45.47 -0.44 1.08
CA THR A 23 -44.25 0.26 1.47
C THR A 23 -44.26 1.72 1.02
N SER A 24 -45.08 2.07 0.02
CA SER A 24 -45.30 3.45 -0.48
C SER A 24 -45.78 4.43 0.60
N VAL A 25 -46.33 3.93 1.71
CA VAL A 25 -46.80 4.74 2.85
C VAL A 25 -45.65 5.46 3.56
N LEU A 26 -44.44 4.91 3.56
CA LEU A 26 -43.29 5.52 4.22
C LEU A 26 -42.45 6.36 3.25
N PRO A 27 -42.13 7.63 3.59
CA PRO A 27 -41.18 8.42 2.82
C PRO A 27 -39.77 7.79 2.75
N ASP A 28 -39.07 7.98 1.63
CA ASP A 28 -37.76 7.37 1.36
C ASP A 28 -36.68 7.70 2.41
N ASN A 29 -36.72 8.91 2.99
CA ASN A 29 -35.81 9.30 4.07
C ASN A 29 -36.05 8.49 5.35
N VAL A 30 -37.29 8.13 5.67
CA VAL A 30 -37.64 7.27 6.82
C VAL A 30 -37.13 5.85 6.56
N LEU A 31 -37.34 5.33 5.35
CA LEU A 31 -36.82 4.02 4.94
C LEU A 31 -35.29 3.98 5.01
N ALA A 32 -34.59 5.03 4.57
CA ALA A 32 -33.14 5.10 4.69
C ALA A 32 -32.65 5.03 6.15
N ILE A 33 -33.37 5.66 7.09
CA ILE A 33 -33.07 5.58 8.52
C ILE A 33 -33.30 4.14 9.03
N ILE A 34 -34.40 3.50 8.67
CA ILE A 34 -34.68 2.11 9.05
C ILE A 34 -33.58 1.18 8.51
N LEU A 35 -33.25 1.29 7.22
CA LEU A 35 -32.21 0.51 6.56
C LEU A 35 -30.83 0.72 7.22
N SER A 36 -30.53 1.92 7.73
CA SER A 36 -29.27 2.19 8.43
C SER A 36 -29.10 1.43 9.75
N LYS A 37 -30.20 0.89 10.30
CA LYS A 37 -30.21 0.08 11.53
C LYS A 37 -30.06 -1.41 11.25
N LEU A 38 -30.22 -1.85 10.00
CA LEU A 38 -30.14 -3.25 9.62
C LEU A 38 -28.69 -3.76 9.56
N SER A 39 -28.52 -5.07 9.66
CA SER A 39 -27.21 -5.69 9.40
C SER A 39 -26.87 -5.62 7.91
N TRP A 40 -25.60 -5.76 7.55
CA TRP A 40 -25.20 -5.74 6.13
C TRP A 40 -25.86 -6.87 5.33
N LYS A 41 -26.01 -8.06 5.94
CA LYS A 41 -26.71 -9.20 5.33
C LYS A 41 -28.16 -8.83 5.00
N ASP A 42 -28.85 -8.18 5.94
CA ASP A 42 -30.23 -7.76 5.75
C ASP A 42 -30.35 -6.63 4.72
N ILE A 43 -29.37 -5.71 4.65
CA ILE A 43 -29.30 -4.69 3.60
C ILE A 43 -29.16 -5.33 2.22
N LEU A 44 -28.32 -6.37 2.09
CA LEU A 44 -28.17 -7.11 0.83
C LEU A 44 -29.47 -7.83 0.46
N SER A 45 -30.16 -8.46 1.42
CA SER A 45 -31.48 -9.04 1.18
C SER A 45 -32.51 -7.99 0.78
N ALA A 46 -32.55 -6.84 1.45
CA ALA A 46 -33.48 -5.75 1.15
C ALA A 46 -33.29 -5.17 -0.26
N LYS A 47 -32.04 -5.11 -0.76
CA LYS A 47 -31.76 -4.71 -2.16
C LYS A 47 -32.47 -5.60 -3.19
N LEU A 48 -32.66 -6.88 -2.88
CA LEU A 48 -33.25 -7.87 -3.78
C LEU A 48 -34.78 -7.89 -3.73
N VAL A 49 -35.38 -7.25 -2.71
CA VAL A 49 -36.84 -7.27 -2.52
C VAL A 49 -37.56 -6.37 -3.53
N SER A 50 -37.05 -5.15 -3.80
CA SER A 50 -37.70 -4.23 -4.74
C SER A 50 -36.74 -3.22 -5.36
N ARG A 51 -37.10 -2.71 -6.55
CA ARG A 51 -36.37 -1.61 -7.22
C ARG A 51 -36.29 -0.37 -6.34
N ARG A 52 -37.35 -0.07 -5.58
CA ARG A 52 -37.39 1.08 -4.67
C ARG A 52 -36.37 0.95 -3.54
N PHE A 53 -36.30 -0.21 -2.88
CA PHE A 53 -35.26 -0.43 -1.86
C PHE A 53 -33.86 -0.38 -2.46
N TYR A 54 -33.65 -0.97 -3.63
CA TYR A 54 -32.39 -0.83 -4.35
C TYR A 54 -32.00 0.65 -4.53
N SER A 55 -32.90 1.48 -5.08
CA SER A 55 -32.66 2.92 -5.29
C SER A 55 -32.39 3.68 -3.99
N ILE A 56 -33.15 3.41 -2.92
CA ILE A 56 -32.96 4.07 -1.62
C ILE A 56 -31.60 3.68 -1.01
N ILE A 57 -31.28 2.38 -1.01
CA ILE A 57 -30.01 1.86 -0.47
C ILE A 57 -28.83 2.41 -1.27
N HIS A 58 -28.93 2.41 -2.61
CA HIS A 58 -27.90 2.93 -3.49
C HIS A 58 -27.68 4.44 -3.28
N GLY A 59 -28.75 5.23 -3.25
CA GLY A 59 -28.69 6.69 -3.04
C GLY A 59 -28.25 7.10 -1.63
N ASN A 60 -28.41 6.24 -0.62
CA ASN A 60 -28.07 6.53 0.77
C ASN A 60 -26.92 5.67 1.32
N CYS A 61 -26.12 5.01 0.48
CA CYS A 61 -25.04 4.10 0.89
C CYS A 61 -24.02 4.75 1.85
N GLN A 62 -23.88 6.08 1.83
CA GLN A 62 -23.03 6.84 2.74
C GLN A 62 -23.58 6.94 4.17
N LYS A 63 -24.90 6.84 4.35
CA LYS A 63 -25.57 6.92 5.66
C LYS A 63 -25.78 5.54 6.30
N LEU A 64 -25.65 4.47 5.50
CA LEU A 64 -25.76 3.11 5.99
C LEU A 64 -24.50 2.70 6.75
N ARG A 65 -24.65 1.76 7.69
CA ARG A 65 -23.50 1.18 8.41
C ARG A 65 -22.68 0.35 7.42
N ARG A 66 -21.64 0.97 6.86
CA ARG A 66 -20.71 0.32 5.94
C ARG A 66 -19.91 -0.77 6.63
N ARG A 67 -19.62 -1.84 5.90
CA ARG A 67 -18.72 -2.89 6.37
C ARG A 67 -17.29 -2.35 6.32
N ARG A 68 -16.55 -2.55 7.40
CA ARG A 68 -15.15 -2.16 7.47
C ARG A 68 -14.32 -3.09 6.60
N MET A 69 -13.52 -2.49 5.75
CA MET A 69 -12.55 -3.18 4.93
C MET A 69 -11.22 -3.16 5.67
N GLU A 70 -10.60 -4.33 5.80
CA GLU A 70 -9.29 -4.49 6.41
C GLU A 70 -8.20 -4.39 5.35
N SER A 71 -8.38 -5.04 4.20
CA SER A 71 -7.46 -4.90 3.08
C SER A 71 -8.14 -4.90 1.72
N LEU A 72 -7.46 -4.26 0.77
CA LEU A 72 -7.88 -4.09 -0.61
C LEU A 72 -6.71 -4.42 -1.53
N MET A 73 -6.96 -5.28 -2.50
CA MET A 73 -6.07 -5.48 -3.64
C MET A 73 -6.89 -5.31 -4.90
N VAL A 74 -6.50 -4.34 -5.72
CA VAL A 74 -7.06 -4.18 -7.06
C VAL A 74 -6.08 -4.85 -8.02
N GLU A 75 -6.58 -5.71 -8.89
CA GLU A 75 -5.86 -6.29 -10.01
C GLU A 75 -6.48 -5.74 -11.29
N TYR A 76 -5.63 -5.45 -12.27
CA TYR A 76 -6.05 -4.96 -13.58
C TYR A 76 -5.48 -5.87 -14.66
N ASN A 77 -6.30 -6.27 -15.61
CA ASN A 77 -5.90 -7.09 -16.73
C ASN A 77 -6.55 -6.57 -18.02
N GLU A 78 -5.75 -5.87 -18.83
CA GLU A 78 -6.17 -5.28 -20.10
C GLU A 78 -6.73 -6.31 -21.09
N ASN A 79 -6.28 -7.57 -20.99
CA ASN A 79 -6.70 -8.64 -21.89
C ASN A 79 -8.10 -9.19 -21.57
N HIS A 80 -8.72 -8.78 -20.46
CA HIS A 80 -10.07 -9.20 -20.08
C HIS A 80 -11.10 -8.12 -20.44
N GLU A 81 -11.52 -8.10 -21.71
CA GLU A 81 -12.46 -7.11 -22.26
C GLU A 81 -13.74 -6.93 -21.43
N THR A 82 -14.25 -8.01 -20.80
CA THR A 82 -15.54 -7.98 -20.09
C THR A 82 -15.44 -7.58 -18.62
N SER A 83 -14.24 -7.64 -18.03
CA SER A 83 -14.02 -7.30 -16.63
C SER A 83 -12.53 -7.07 -16.38
N PRO A 84 -12.00 -5.91 -16.79
CA PRO A 84 -10.58 -5.66 -16.68
C PRO A 84 -10.14 -5.49 -15.22
N PHE A 85 -11.07 -5.27 -14.29
CA PHE A 85 -10.79 -5.19 -12.86
C PHE A 85 -11.18 -6.46 -12.11
N ASN A 86 -10.26 -6.94 -11.28
CA ASN A 86 -10.50 -7.96 -10.27
C ASN A 86 -10.16 -7.38 -8.90
N ILE A 87 -11.16 -7.23 -8.03
CA ILE A 87 -10.92 -6.79 -6.66
C ILE A 87 -10.88 -8.01 -5.74
N LYS A 88 -9.85 -8.06 -4.90
CA LYS A 88 -9.76 -8.94 -3.74
C LYS A 88 -9.87 -8.08 -2.49
N MET A 89 -10.90 -8.33 -1.69
CA MET A 89 -11.16 -7.58 -0.46
C MET A 89 -11.11 -8.50 0.75
N HIS A 90 -10.55 -8.01 1.85
CA HIS A 90 -10.66 -8.62 3.17
C HIS A 90 -11.48 -7.69 4.05
N LEU A 91 -12.50 -8.25 4.67
CA LEU A 91 -13.46 -7.49 5.47
C LEU A 91 -13.28 -7.85 6.94
N GLU A 92 -13.32 -6.85 7.81
CA GLU A 92 -13.15 -7.05 9.26
C GLU A 92 -14.23 -8.04 9.75
N SER A 93 -13.80 -9.17 10.30
CA SER A 93 -14.71 -10.10 10.97
C SER A 93 -15.07 -9.50 12.32
N GLY A 94 -16.35 -9.25 12.56
CA GLY A 94 -16.84 -8.85 13.88
C GLY A 94 -16.57 -9.90 14.98
N ILE A 95 -16.17 -11.11 14.59
CA ILE A 95 -15.79 -12.18 15.51
C ILE A 95 -14.26 -12.16 15.64
N LYS A 96 -13.78 -11.57 16.73
CA LYS A 96 -12.37 -11.66 17.18
C LYS A 96 -12.10 -13.05 17.74
N THR A 97 -12.22 -14.09 16.92
CA THR A 97 -11.75 -15.42 17.33
C THR A 97 -10.23 -15.41 17.22
N TYR A 98 -9.56 -15.56 18.35
CA TYR A 98 -8.09 -15.60 18.51
C TYR A 98 -7.44 -16.83 17.86
N SER A 99 -7.93 -17.31 16.71
CA SER A 99 -7.23 -18.33 15.95
C SER A 99 -6.02 -17.68 15.28
N LEU A 100 -4.86 -17.82 15.92
CA LEU A 100 -3.52 -17.40 15.49
C LEU A 100 -3.07 -17.97 14.13
N PHE A 101 -3.90 -18.76 13.46
CA PHE A 101 -3.59 -19.40 12.19
C PHE A 101 -4.77 -19.25 11.25
N TYR A 102 -4.55 -18.51 10.16
CA TYR A 102 -5.47 -18.37 9.03
C TYR A 102 -6.91 -18.05 9.43
N SER A 103 -7.16 -16.81 9.88
CA SER A 103 -8.53 -16.29 9.79
C SER A 103 -8.99 -16.49 8.35
N SER A 104 -10.08 -17.22 8.19
CA SER A 104 -10.77 -17.47 6.94
C SER A 104 -11.32 -16.13 6.43
N TYR A 105 -10.45 -15.33 5.85
CA TYR A 105 -10.84 -14.07 5.25
C TYR A 105 -11.86 -14.35 4.15
N TYR A 106 -13.01 -13.70 4.25
CA TYR A 106 -14.00 -13.72 3.19
C TYR A 106 -13.43 -12.96 1.99
N LYS A 107 -12.77 -13.69 1.09
CA LYS A 107 -12.26 -13.18 -0.18
C LYS A 107 -13.45 -13.07 -1.13
N GLU A 108 -14.04 -11.90 -1.19
CA GLU A 108 -14.99 -11.58 -2.25
C GLU A 108 -14.18 -11.20 -3.50
N ILE A 109 -14.39 -11.93 -4.59
CA ILE A 109 -13.86 -11.61 -5.91
C ILE A 109 -15.03 -11.02 -6.69
N THR A 110 -14.88 -9.77 -7.10
CA THR A 110 -15.86 -9.11 -7.96
C THR A 110 -15.16 -8.70 -9.24
N ASN A 111 -15.71 -9.17 -10.36
CA ASN A 111 -15.33 -8.75 -11.70
C ASN A 111 -16.02 -7.41 -11.97
N ILE A 112 -15.24 -6.39 -12.31
CA ILE A 112 -15.74 -5.04 -12.54
C ILE A 112 -15.35 -4.58 -13.94
N GLN A 113 -16.30 -3.96 -14.63
CA GLN A 113 -16.23 -3.64 -16.04
C GLN A 113 -15.68 -2.23 -16.30
N SER A 114 -15.98 -1.27 -15.41
CA SER A 114 -15.60 0.13 -15.59
C SER A 114 -15.00 0.77 -14.33
N ASP A 115 -14.38 1.92 -14.50
CA ASP A 115 -13.84 2.72 -13.41
C ASP A 115 -14.94 3.36 -12.54
N GLU A 116 -16.11 3.68 -13.11
CA GLU A 116 -17.27 4.13 -12.31
C GLU A 116 -17.83 3.00 -11.46
N GLU A 117 -17.91 1.79 -12.00
CA GLU A 117 -18.35 0.62 -11.26
C GLU A 117 -17.37 0.28 -10.14
N LEU A 118 -16.05 0.35 -10.41
CA LEU A 118 -15.00 0.19 -9.40
C LEU A 118 -15.18 1.22 -8.28
N SER A 119 -15.29 2.50 -8.64
CA SER A 119 -15.46 3.57 -7.66
C SER A 119 -16.73 3.43 -6.83
N SER A 120 -17.84 3.05 -7.47
CA SER A 120 -19.13 2.85 -6.81
C SER A 120 -19.09 1.66 -5.85
N THR A 121 -18.42 0.57 -6.24
CA THR A 121 -18.22 -0.62 -5.41
C THR A 121 -17.39 -0.29 -4.17
N LEU A 122 -16.25 0.37 -4.34
CA LEU A 122 -15.38 0.76 -3.22
C LEU A 122 -16.09 1.69 -2.21
N LYS A 123 -16.98 2.56 -2.68
CA LYS A 123 -17.78 3.45 -1.82
C LYS A 123 -18.77 2.72 -0.90
N LEU A 124 -19.04 1.43 -1.13
CA LEU A 124 -19.89 0.62 -0.25
C LEU A 124 -19.20 0.27 1.08
N PHE A 125 -17.87 0.39 1.14
CA PHE A 125 -17.08 -0.03 2.28
C PHE A 125 -16.58 1.16 3.11
N ASP A 126 -16.32 0.90 4.40
CA ASP A 126 -15.60 1.82 5.27
C ASP A 126 -14.11 1.53 5.17
N MET A 127 -13.41 2.38 4.42
CA MET A 127 -11.96 2.32 4.17
C MET A 127 -11.20 3.41 4.92
N ARG A 128 -11.76 3.95 6.01
CA ARG A 128 -11.09 5.02 6.79
C ARG A 128 -9.83 4.52 7.49
N ASN A 129 -9.75 3.24 7.79
CA ASN A 129 -8.57 2.59 8.34
C ASN A 129 -8.36 1.27 7.60
N LEU A 130 -7.38 1.21 6.71
CA LEU A 130 -6.99 0.00 5.99
C LEU A 130 -5.70 -0.53 6.57
N ALA A 131 -5.65 -1.82 6.85
CA ALA A 131 -4.41 -2.51 7.18
C ALA A 131 -3.51 -2.61 5.94
N LYS A 132 -4.09 -2.89 4.75
CA LYS A 132 -3.30 -3.09 3.54
C LYS A 132 -4.00 -2.64 2.26
N LEU A 133 -3.31 -1.93 1.40
CA LEU A 133 -3.76 -1.54 0.06
C LEU A 133 -2.70 -1.93 -0.97
N HIS A 134 -3.06 -2.76 -1.95
CA HIS A 134 -2.24 -3.06 -3.13
C HIS A 134 -2.83 -2.35 -4.35
N VAL A 135 -2.01 -1.57 -5.02
CA VAL A 135 -2.35 -0.82 -6.23
C VAL A 135 -1.65 -1.48 -7.43
N PRO A 136 -2.41 -1.94 -8.44
CA PRO A 136 -1.90 -2.72 -9.56
C PRO A 136 -1.03 -1.88 -10.50
N VAL A 137 -0.31 -2.59 -11.36
CA VAL A 137 0.26 -2.03 -12.59
C VAL A 137 -0.87 -1.88 -13.62
N ALA A 138 -1.09 -0.67 -14.12
CA ALA A 138 -2.04 -0.44 -15.20
C ALA A 138 -1.56 0.75 -16.04
N ASP A 139 -0.87 0.48 -17.16
CA ASP A 139 -0.26 1.55 -17.95
C ASP A 139 -1.30 2.46 -18.61
N ASN A 140 -2.47 1.95 -18.97
CA ASN A 140 -3.48 2.75 -19.65
C ASN A 140 -4.56 3.32 -18.73
N LEU A 141 -4.40 3.20 -17.41
CA LEU A 141 -5.43 3.52 -16.45
C LEU A 141 -4.92 4.45 -15.35
N ASP A 142 -5.64 5.57 -15.14
CA ASP A 142 -5.43 6.44 -13.98
C ASP A 142 -6.03 5.83 -12.70
N ILE A 143 -5.42 4.74 -12.20
CA ILE A 143 -5.89 4.02 -11.02
C ILE A 143 -5.95 4.93 -9.78
N PHE A 144 -4.99 5.85 -9.63
CA PHE A 144 -4.98 6.78 -8.51
C PHE A 144 -6.13 7.80 -8.61
N GLY A 145 -6.51 8.23 -9.82
CA GLY A 145 -7.72 9.01 -10.04
C GLY A 145 -8.98 8.29 -9.57
N ILE A 146 -9.10 6.99 -9.85
CA ILE A 146 -10.24 6.16 -9.42
C ILE A 146 -10.27 5.99 -7.90
N LEU A 147 -9.13 5.65 -7.31
CA LEU A 147 -8.98 5.52 -5.86
C LEU A 147 -9.27 6.84 -5.16
N ASN A 148 -8.80 7.96 -5.72
CA ASN A 148 -9.06 9.31 -5.22
C ASN A 148 -10.56 9.63 -5.17
N ARG A 149 -11.36 9.21 -6.16
CA ARG A 149 -12.83 9.42 -6.12
C ARG A 149 -13.54 8.57 -5.06
N SER A 150 -12.88 7.53 -4.56
CA SER A 150 -13.49 6.49 -3.72
C SER A 150 -13.08 6.62 -2.24
N PHE A 151 -11.85 7.05 -1.99
CA PHE A 151 -11.29 7.22 -0.66
C PHE A 151 -11.72 8.55 -0.02
N GLN A 152 -11.86 8.53 1.30
CA GLN A 152 -12.23 9.69 2.09
C GLN A 152 -10.98 10.44 2.56
N THR A 153 -11.07 11.76 2.64
CA THR A 153 -10.03 12.55 3.30
C THR A 153 -9.88 12.10 4.75
N GLY A 154 -8.64 11.94 5.20
CA GLY A 154 -8.29 11.45 6.51
C GLY A 154 -8.10 9.93 6.58
N THR A 155 -8.20 9.18 5.47
CA THR A 155 -7.96 7.72 5.48
C THR A 155 -6.56 7.39 5.98
N LYS A 156 -6.47 6.38 6.85
CA LYS A 156 -5.22 5.79 7.35
C LYS A 156 -4.96 4.47 6.64
N ILE A 157 -3.72 4.25 6.24
CA ILE A 157 -3.28 2.99 5.63
C ILE A 157 -2.05 2.48 6.39
N ASP A 158 -2.11 1.28 6.94
CA ASP A 158 -0.93 0.71 7.61
C ASP A 158 0.12 0.30 6.57
N GLU A 159 -0.28 -0.38 5.48
CA GLU A 159 0.62 -0.81 4.41
C GLU A 159 0.08 -0.45 3.02
N LEU A 160 0.80 0.40 2.29
CA LEU A 160 0.52 0.77 0.91
C LEU A 160 1.58 0.18 -0.01
N ILE A 161 1.16 -0.73 -0.90
CA ILE A 161 2.02 -1.36 -1.91
C ILE A 161 1.59 -0.87 -3.29
N ILE A 162 2.54 -0.34 -4.04
CA ILE A 162 2.36 0.18 -5.39
C ILE A 162 3.31 -0.62 -6.28
N PHE A 163 2.75 -1.47 -7.14
CA PHE A 163 3.58 -2.33 -8.00
C PHE A 163 4.36 -1.52 -9.04
N LYS A 164 3.76 -0.49 -9.63
CA LYS A 164 4.44 0.42 -10.57
C LYS A 164 3.90 1.83 -10.40
N LEU A 165 4.81 2.80 -10.37
CA LEU A 165 4.50 4.21 -10.34
C LEU A 165 5.24 4.91 -11.48
N ALA A 166 4.53 5.19 -12.57
CA ALA A 166 5.12 5.88 -13.72
C ALA A 166 4.97 7.40 -13.60
N GLU A 167 5.84 8.13 -14.28
CA GLU A 167 5.85 9.61 -14.30
C GLU A 167 4.50 10.24 -14.67
N LYS A 168 3.77 9.62 -15.61
CA LYS A 168 2.42 10.06 -16.01
C LYS A 168 1.40 10.05 -14.86
N ASP A 169 1.63 9.21 -13.83
CA ASP A 169 0.71 9.00 -12.72
C ASP A 169 1.00 9.91 -11.51
N PHE A 170 2.10 10.68 -11.52
CA PHE A 170 2.53 11.44 -10.34
C PHE A 170 1.51 12.47 -9.87
N SER A 171 0.79 13.11 -10.79
CA SER A 171 -0.22 14.11 -10.45
C SER A 171 -1.42 13.48 -9.72
N SER A 172 -1.95 12.39 -10.26
CA SER A 172 -3.09 11.69 -9.65
C SER A 172 -2.68 10.96 -8.38
N PHE A 173 -1.48 10.38 -8.33
CA PHE A 173 -0.88 9.81 -7.13
C PHE A 173 -0.75 10.84 -6.01
N ARG A 174 -0.17 12.02 -6.29
CA ARG A 174 -0.09 13.10 -5.30
C ARG A 174 -1.47 13.45 -4.74
N THR A 175 -2.43 13.68 -5.64
CA THR A 175 -3.80 14.04 -5.23
C THR A 175 -4.43 12.96 -4.35
N PHE A 176 -4.20 11.68 -4.66
CA PHE A 176 -4.66 10.56 -3.86
C PHE A 176 -4.00 10.54 -2.48
N VAL A 177 -2.67 10.65 -2.41
CA VAL A 177 -1.90 10.60 -1.16
C VAL A 177 -2.24 11.77 -0.24
N GLU A 178 -2.49 12.97 -0.78
CA GLU A 178 -2.91 14.15 0.00
C GLU A 178 -4.23 13.95 0.75
N LYS A 179 -5.07 12.99 0.34
CA LYS A 179 -6.26 12.60 1.11
C LYS A 179 -5.95 11.71 2.30
N LEU A 180 -4.82 11.02 2.30
CA LEU A 180 -4.44 10.12 3.38
C LEU A 180 -3.99 10.96 4.58
N SER A 181 -4.37 10.55 5.80
CA SER A 181 -3.86 11.19 7.00
C SER A 181 -2.53 10.57 7.46
N SER A 182 -2.32 9.29 7.19
CA SER A 182 -1.09 8.59 7.56
C SER A 182 -0.90 7.32 6.73
N VAL A 183 0.34 7.06 6.35
CA VAL A 183 0.83 5.77 5.86
C VAL A 183 1.96 5.30 6.77
N ARG A 184 1.89 4.07 7.26
CA ARG A 184 2.92 3.50 8.17
C ARG A 184 4.00 2.72 7.40
N SER A 185 3.64 2.06 6.31
CA SER A 185 4.54 1.28 5.48
C SER A 185 4.23 1.57 4.02
N LEU A 186 5.21 2.04 3.26
CA LEU A 186 5.07 2.33 1.83
C LEU A 186 6.07 1.50 1.04
N SER A 187 5.58 0.73 0.08
CA SER A 187 6.39 0.01 -0.90
C SER A 187 6.03 0.47 -2.31
N ILE A 188 7.03 0.96 -3.06
CA ILE A 188 6.91 1.26 -4.48
C ILE A 188 7.84 0.31 -5.21
N GLU A 189 7.28 -0.76 -5.78
CA GLU A 189 8.09 -1.84 -6.33
C GLU A 189 8.76 -1.45 -7.65
N HIS A 190 8.21 -0.50 -8.40
CA HIS A 190 8.83 -0.01 -9.64
C HIS A 190 8.51 1.46 -9.90
N ILE A 191 9.44 2.38 -9.62
CA ILE A 191 9.34 3.79 -10.01
C ILE A 191 9.99 4.04 -11.37
N CYS A 192 9.18 4.45 -12.34
CA CYS A 192 9.55 4.66 -13.74
C CYS A 192 9.43 6.16 -14.09
N ALA A 193 10.52 6.91 -13.94
CA ALA A 193 10.58 8.36 -14.17
C ALA A 193 11.86 8.74 -14.95
N PRO A 194 11.90 8.47 -16.27
CA PRO A 194 13.08 8.73 -17.08
C PRO A 194 13.33 10.22 -17.34
N SER A 195 12.30 11.09 -17.21
CA SER A 195 12.40 12.52 -17.51
C SER A 195 12.28 13.41 -16.27
N THR A 196 11.91 12.84 -15.13
CA THR A 196 11.76 13.59 -13.88
C THR A 196 13.09 13.77 -13.16
N GLU A 197 13.34 14.98 -12.66
CA GLU A 197 14.50 15.23 -11.79
C GLU A 197 14.28 14.66 -10.38
N ALA A 198 15.36 14.26 -9.70
CA ALA A 198 15.29 13.73 -8.33
C ALA A 198 14.55 14.65 -7.33
N LYS A 199 14.59 15.97 -7.56
CA LYS A 199 13.91 16.96 -6.73
C LYS A 199 12.38 16.82 -6.77
N ASP A 200 11.83 16.50 -7.93
CA ASP A 200 10.38 16.39 -8.11
C ASP A 200 9.86 15.11 -7.46
N ILE A 201 10.60 14.00 -7.58
CA ILE A 201 10.33 12.75 -6.86
C ILE A 201 10.38 12.99 -5.36
N PHE A 202 11.37 13.74 -4.87
CA PHE A 202 11.41 14.08 -3.46
C PHE A 202 10.16 14.85 -3.02
N SER A 203 9.65 15.78 -3.83
CA SER A 203 8.42 16.50 -3.53
C SER A 203 7.18 15.60 -3.44
N LEU A 204 7.22 14.46 -4.14
CA LEU A 204 6.20 13.42 -4.11
C LEU A 204 6.30 12.58 -2.82
N LEU A 205 7.52 12.29 -2.38
CA LEU A 205 7.80 11.51 -1.18
C LEU A 205 7.75 12.34 0.12
N SER A 206 7.72 13.67 0.01
CA SER A 206 7.66 14.60 1.16
C SER A 206 6.25 14.99 1.59
N LEU A 207 5.25 14.26 1.12
CA LEU A 207 3.86 14.55 1.46
C LEU A 207 3.63 14.28 2.96
N SER A 208 2.75 15.07 3.58
CA SER A 208 2.46 14.98 5.02
C SER A 208 1.99 13.58 5.43
N SER A 209 1.32 12.86 4.54
CA SER A 209 0.85 11.48 4.75
C SER A 209 1.98 10.48 4.98
N PHE A 210 3.22 10.85 4.62
CA PHE A 210 4.42 10.03 4.70
C PHE A 210 5.39 10.47 5.81
N ASN A 211 4.94 11.27 6.79
CA ASN A 211 5.73 11.63 7.97
C ASN A 211 5.62 10.62 9.14
N THR A 212 4.80 9.59 8.97
CA THR A 212 4.61 8.48 9.91
C THR A 212 5.18 7.16 9.40
N LEU A 213 6.07 7.20 8.41
CA LEU A 213 6.64 5.97 7.85
C LEU A 213 7.55 5.29 8.87
N ASN A 214 7.28 4.00 9.02
CA ASN A 214 8.10 3.07 9.76
C ASN A 214 8.88 2.18 8.77
N ASN A 215 8.29 1.85 7.62
CA ASN A 215 8.93 1.13 6.53
C ASN A 215 8.83 1.94 5.24
N PHE A 216 9.91 1.96 4.48
CA PHE A 216 9.90 2.51 3.13
C PHE A 216 10.71 1.62 2.20
N THR A 217 10.07 1.11 1.15
CA THR A 217 10.68 0.33 0.09
C THR A 217 10.48 1.06 -1.22
N ILE A 218 11.54 1.26 -2.00
CA ILE A 218 11.45 1.83 -3.34
C ILE A 218 12.43 1.14 -4.27
N TYR A 219 11.93 0.68 -5.43
CA TYR A 219 12.80 0.20 -6.49
C TYR A 219 12.66 0.98 -7.79
N GLU A 220 13.78 1.34 -8.40
CA GLU A 220 13.88 2.02 -9.68
C GLU A 220 13.71 1.09 -10.87
N CYS A 221 13.00 1.57 -11.89
CA CYS A 221 13.09 0.98 -13.22
C CYS A 221 14.48 1.26 -13.83
N SER A 222 14.93 0.41 -14.76
CA SER A 222 16.25 0.51 -15.40
C SER A 222 16.56 1.86 -16.08
N LYS A 223 15.53 2.62 -16.45
CA LYS A 223 15.64 3.94 -17.09
C LYS A 223 15.56 5.11 -16.10
N SER A 224 15.20 4.86 -14.84
CA SER A 224 15.09 5.86 -13.77
C SER A 224 16.42 6.03 -13.04
N LYS A 225 16.76 7.27 -12.68
CA LYS A 225 17.95 7.61 -11.86
C LYS A 225 17.62 8.76 -10.90
N VAL A 226 16.54 8.60 -10.17
CA VAL A 226 15.96 9.57 -9.25
C VAL A 226 16.41 9.36 -7.81
N LEU A 227 16.75 8.14 -7.42
CA LEU A 227 17.19 7.80 -6.07
C LEU A 227 18.61 8.28 -5.81
N SER A 228 18.78 9.01 -4.72
CA SER A 228 20.05 9.60 -4.31
C SER A 228 20.17 9.63 -2.80
N GLY A 229 21.39 9.83 -2.31
CA GLY A 229 21.65 9.98 -0.89
C GLY A 229 20.87 11.14 -0.24
N ASP A 230 20.61 12.22 -0.99
CA ASP A 230 19.81 13.35 -0.52
C ASP A 230 18.36 12.97 -0.24
N ILE A 231 17.75 12.10 -1.06
CA ILE A 231 16.39 11.61 -0.82
C ILE A 231 16.36 10.78 0.46
N VAL A 232 17.32 9.87 0.62
CA VAL A 232 17.45 9.02 1.81
C VAL A 232 17.66 9.85 3.08
N ALA A 233 18.56 10.84 3.04
CA ALA A 233 18.81 11.73 4.16
C ALA A 233 17.54 12.48 4.59
N LYS A 234 16.77 12.98 3.62
CA LYS A 234 15.53 13.69 3.91
C LYS A 234 14.42 12.76 4.39
N LEU A 235 14.31 11.54 3.87
CA LEU A 235 13.36 10.53 4.36
C LEU A 235 13.61 10.19 5.84
N ILE A 236 14.86 9.94 6.22
CA ILE A 236 15.24 9.64 7.61
C ILE A 236 14.93 10.82 8.53
N ARG A 237 15.23 12.06 8.10
CA ARG A 237 14.94 13.27 8.87
C ARG A 237 13.44 13.52 9.03
N GLY A 238 12.65 13.25 7.99
CA GLY A 238 11.20 13.42 8.00
C GLY A 238 10.47 12.33 8.77
N ASN A 239 11.09 11.17 8.98
CA ASN A 239 10.48 9.99 9.60
C ASN A 239 11.34 9.45 10.75
N PRO A 240 11.19 10.02 11.96
CA PRO A 240 11.97 9.57 13.12
C PRO A 240 11.74 8.10 13.48
N ASN A 241 10.58 7.54 13.12
CA ASN A 241 10.19 6.16 13.39
C ASN A 241 10.57 5.17 12.27
N LEU A 242 11.23 5.63 11.20
CA LEU A 242 11.66 4.78 10.10
C LEU A 242 12.67 3.74 10.59
N PHE A 243 12.29 2.46 10.55
CA PHE A 243 13.10 1.35 11.02
C PHE A 243 13.64 0.48 9.88
N ILE A 244 12.92 0.39 8.75
CA ILE A 244 13.42 -0.26 7.53
C ILE A 244 13.35 0.72 6.37
N LEU A 245 14.46 0.80 5.64
CA LEU A 245 14.60 1.49 4.38
C LEU A 245 15.17 0.50 3.35
N GLU A 246 14.39 0.13 2.35
CA GLU A 246 14.83 -0.75 1.26
C GLU A 246 14.90 0.02 -0.05
N VAL A 247 16.03 -0.09 -0.74
CA VAL A 247 16.30 0.69 -1.94
C VAL A 247 17.00 -0.17 -2.99
N GLY A 248 16.63 -0.04 -4.26
CA GLY A 248 17.23 -0.84 -5.34
C GLY A 248 16.58 -0.62 -6.70
N PRO A 249 16.86 -1.49 -7.68
CA PRO A 249 18.22 -1.80 -8.07
C PRO A 249 19.00 -0.51 -8.39
N MET A 250 20.28 -0.44 -8.02
CA MET A 250 21.09 0.78 -8.18
C MET A 250 22.47 0.51 -8.78
N ASP A 251 23.06 1.53 -9.40
CA ASP A 251 24.49 1.52 -9.75
C ASP A 251 25.39 1.79 -8.53
N VAL A 252 26.68 1.42 -8.65
CA VAL A 252 27.68 1.58 -7.57
C VAL A 252 27.75 3.01 -7.03
N LYS A 253 27.65 4.01 -7.92
CA LYS A 253 27.81 5.42 -7.55
C LYS A 253 26.62 5.86 -6.68
N ASN A 254 25.41 5.47 -7.04
CA ASN A 254 24.21 5.76 -6.28
C ASN A 254 24.20 4.99 -4.95
N SER A 255 24.55 3.71 -4.95
CA SER A 255 24.69 2.91 -3.71
C SER A 255 25.67 3.56 -2.72
N ARG A 256 26.82 4.03 -3.21
CA ARG A 256 27.82 4.77 -2.41
C ARG A 256 27.25 6.06 -1.83
N SER A 257 26.57 6.86 -2.65
CA SER A 257 25.94 8.11 -2.21
C SER A 257 24.87 7.87 -1.14
N ILE A 258 24.02 6.86 -1.34
CA ILE A 258 22.96 6.48 -0.40
C ILE A 258 23.53 5.95 0.89
N LEU A 259 24.48 5.04 0.84
CA LEU A 259 25.05 4.49 2.05
C LEU A 259 25.79 5.56 2.86
N LYS A 260 26.59 6.42 2.22
CA LYS A 260 27.23 7.57 2.90
C LYS A 260 26.18 8.45 3.58
N SER A 261 25.15 8.83 2.83
CA SER A 261 24.07 9.69 3.33
C SER A 261 23.29 9.02 4.45
N PHE A 262 22.99 7.72 4.32
CA PHE A 262 22.38 6.93 5.36
C PHE A 262 23.26 7.00 6.59
N VAL A 263 24.54 6.68 6.54
CA VAL A 263 25.37 6.63 7.75
C VAL A 263 25.53 8.01 8.43
N ILE A 264 25.76 9.08 7.67
CA ILE A 264 26.00 10.43 8.23
C ILE A 264 24.72 11.16 8.66
N THR A 265 23.55 10.74 8.19
CA THR A 265 22.31 11.48 8.43
C THR A 265 21.87 11.32 9.86
N GLU A 266 21.84 12.41 10.61
CA GLU A 266 21.24 12.45 11.94
C GLU A 266 19.75 12.11 11.89
N GLN A 267 19.33 11.17 12.76
CA GLN A 267 17.92 10.85 12.96
C GLN A 267 17.41 11.67 14.14
N PRO A 268 16.23 12.32 14.03
CA PRO A 268 15.65 13.02 15.16
C PRO A 268 15.45 12.07 16.35
N HIS A 269 15.56 12.60 17.57
CA HIS A 269 15.43 11.79 18.78
C HIS A 269 14.08 11.05 18.79
N ARG A 270 14.12 9.72 18.73
CA ARG A 270 12.93 8.89 19.00
C ARG A 270 12.53 9.09 20.45
N MET A 271 11.24 9.39 20.71
CA MET A 271 10.70 9.20 22.06
C MET A 271 10.83 7.70 22.37
N LYS A 272 11.80 7.36 23.21
CA LYS A 272 12.10 5.97 23.60
C LYS A 272 10.83 5.33 24.17
N TYR A 273 10.36 4.26 23.54
CA TYR A 273 9.74 3.18 24.29
C TYR A 273 10.90 2.38 24.92
N GLU A 274 10.81 2.08 26.21
CA GLU A 274 11.92 1.54 27.03
C GLU A 274 12.51 0.20 26.55
N TYR A 275 11.96 -0.44 25.52
CA TYR A 275 12.30 -1.82 25.15
C TYR A 275 12.62 -2.06 23.67
N GLU A 276 12.51 -1.07 22.79
CA GLU A 276 12.83 -1.27 21.36
C GLU A 276 14.17 -0.63 21.03
N ARG A 277 15.13 -1.44 20.56
CA ARG A 277 16.38 -0.91 20.00
C ARG A 277 16.03 0.05 18.86
N ALA A 278 16.61 1.24 18.88
CA ALA A 278 16.41 2.26 17.87
C ALA A 278 17.24 1.94 16.61
N ASP A 279 17.09 0.72 16.10
CA ASP A 279 17.85 0.25 14.95
C ASP A 279 17.14 0.73 13.69
N THR A 280 17.90 1.33 12.78
CA THR A 280 17.44 1.56 11.41
C THR A 280 18.23 0.63 10.50
N LEU A 281 17.51 -0.17 9.71
CA LEU A 281 18.05 -1.09 8.73
C LEU A 281 17.93 -0.46 7.34
N LEU A 282 19.06 -0.30 6.66
CA LEU A 282 19.11 -0.04 5.22
C LEU A 282 19.34 -1.37 4.50
N VAL A 283 18.44 -1.74 3.61
CA VAL A 283 18.62 -2.86 2.67
C VAL A 283 18.88 -2.27 1.29
N LEU A 284 20.03 -2.57 0.69
CA LEU A 284 20.32 -2.21 -0.70
C LEU A 284 20.29 -3.46 -1.58
N TYR A 285 19.51 -3.38 -2.64
CA TYR A 285 19.52 -4.35 -3.71
C TYR A 285 20.45 -3.86 -4.82
N TYR A 286 21.53 -4.60 -5.03
CA TYR A 286 22.62 -4.22 -5.92
C TYR A 286 22.91 -5.37 -6.88
N GLY A 287 22.79 -5.12 -8.19
CA GLY A 287 22.97 -6.14 -9.23
C GLY A 287 24.41 -6.30 -9.70
N GLY A 288 25.42 -6.02 -8.87
CA GLY A 288 26.84 -6.10 -9.25
C GLY A 288 27.69 -6.84 -8.23
N ASP A 289 29.02 -6.74 -8.36
CA ASP A 289 29.97 -7.46 -7.49
C ASP A 289 29.95 -6.90 -6.04
N PHE A 290 29.39 -7.68 -5.11
CA PHE A 290 29.30 -7.36 -3.68
C PHE A 290 30.65 -7.14 -3.02
N LYS A 291 31.69 -7.85 -3.47
CA LYS A 291 33.03 -7.71 -2.92
C LYS A 291 33.58 -6.32 -3.25
N GLN A 292 33.40 -5.90 -4.50
CA GLN A 292 33.78 -4.55 -4.92
C GLN A 292 33.01 -3.49 -4.13
N LEU A 293 31.72 -3.68 -3.91
CA LEU A 293 30.90 -2.75 -3.13
C LEU A 293 31.36 -2.67 -1.67
N GLY A 294 31.64 -3.82 -1.04
CA GLY A 294 32.19 -3.90 0.32
C GLY A 294 33.55 -3.22 0.47
N ASP A 295 34.46 -3.40 -0.51
CA ASP A 295 35.77 -2.75 -0.51
C ASP A 295 35.67 -1.23 -0.67
N ILE A 296 34.78 -0.75 -1.55
CA ILE A 296 34.50 0.69 -1.71
C ILE A 296 34.01 1.28 -0.38
N PHE A 297 33.06 0.62 0.25
CA PHE A 297 32.49 1.06 1.52
C PHE A 297 33.53 1.04 2.65
N ARG A 298 34.35 -0.01 2.74
CA ARG A 298 35.43 -0.07 3.72
C ARG A 298 36.37 1.12 3.60
N ASN A 299 36.77 1.46 2.38
CA ASN A 299 37.66 2.60 2.14
C ASN A 299 36.98 3.93 2.50
N ASP A 300 35.70 4.09 2.16
CA ASP A 300 34.93 5.29 2.47
C ASP A 300 34.70 5.51 3.97
N PHE A 301 34.48 4.44 4.73
CA PHE A 301 34.16 4.53 6.15
C PHE A 301 35.39 4.72 7.03
N ASN A 302 36.56 4.24 6.60
CA ASN A 302 37.81 4.51 7.30
C ASN A 302 38.16 6.02 7.33
N GLU A 303 37.55 6.83 6.46
CA GLU A 303 37.70 8.28 6.44
C GLU A 303 36.78 9.01 7.44
N LEU A 304 35.83 8.32 8.08
CA LEU A 304 34.86 8.94 8.99
C LEU A 304 35.26 8.71 10.45
N GLU A 305 35.81 9.75 11.08
CA GLU A 305 36.35 9.71 12.46
C GLU A 305 35.32 9.36 13.55
N ASP A 306 34.04 9.65 13.30
CA ASP A 306 32.94 9.54 14.30
C ASP A 306 32.23 8.17 14.28
N ILE A 307 32.72 7.17 13.54
CA ILE A 307 31.97 5.94 13.28
C ILE A 307 32.74 4.72 13.77
N GLU A 308 32.19 4.08 14.80
CA GLU A 308 32.71 2.82 15.30
C GLU A 308 32.05 1.66 14.54
N LYS A 309 32.84 1.00 13.68
CA LYS A 309 32.42 -0.24 13.02
C LYS A 309 32.36 -1.36 14.06
N ILE A 310 31.18 -1.94 14.25
CA ILE A 310 30.96 -2.97 15.27
C ILE A 310 31.25 -4.35 14.68
N ASN A 311 30.64 -4.62 13.52
CA ASN A 311 30.64 -5.95 12.93
C ASN A 311 30.57 -5.87 11.41
N GLU A 312 31.21 -6.84 10.77
CA GLU A 312 31.10 -7.11 9.34
C GLU A 312 30.96 -8.61 9.20
N SER A 313 29.77 -9.03 8.74
CA SER A 313 29.49 -10.43 8.49
C SER A 313 29.05 -10.61 7.05
N TYR A 314 29.72 -11.53 6.37
CA TYR A 314 29.28 -12.03 5.07
C TYR A 314 28.44 -13.27 5.34
N PHE A 315 27.11 -13.15 5.26
CA PHE A 315 26.22 -14.29 5.48
C PHE A 315 26.30 -15.29 4.31
N SER A 316 26.60 -14.80 3.11
CA SER A 316 26.78 -15.60 1.89
C SER A 316 27.66 -14.87 0.88
N GLU A 317 28.04 -15.52 -0.22
CA GLU A 317 28.71 -14.88 -1.37
C GLU A 317 27.88 -13.72 -1.97
N ASN A 318 26.58 -13.69 -1.66
CA ASN A 318 25.58 -12.80 -2.25
C ASN A 318 25.00 -11.80 -1.24
N SER A 319 25.60 -11.70 -0.05
CA SER A 319 25.15 -10.73 0.95
C SER A 319 26.27 -10.23 1.85
N ALA A 320 26.20 -8.95 2.16
CA ALA A 320 27.09 -8.29 3.09
C ALA A 320 26.27 -7.55 4.14
N ASP A 321 26.63 -7.73 5.41
CA ASP A 321 26.02 -7.03 6.52
C ASP A 321 27.07 -6.21 7.26
N LEU A 322 26.80 -4.92 7.39
CA LEU A 322 27.65 -3.97 8.10
C LEU A 322 26.84 -3.33 9.22
N GLU A 323 27.41 -3.32 10.41
CA GLU A 323 26.81 -2.71 11.58
C GLU A 323 27.70 -1.56 12.09
N PHE A 324 27.08 -0.39 12.24
CA PHE A 324 27.73 0.84 12.67
C PHE A 324 27.07 1.36 13.94
N ASN A 325 27.90 1.77 14.90
CA ASN A 325 27.45 2.62 16.00
C ASN A 325 27.71 4.07 15.63
N VAL A 326 26.69 4.90 15.79
CA VAL A 326 26.81 6.35 15.55
C VAL A 326 26.39 7.09 16.81
N ASP A 327 27.23 8.01 17.26
CA ASP A 327 26.95 8.84 18.43
C ASP A 327 25.84 9.86 18.13
N CYS A 328 24.86 9.94 19.02
CA CYS A 328 23.80 10.94 18.94
C CYS A 328 24.34 12.30 19.39
N ARG A 329 24.59 13.18 18.43
CA ARG A 329 25.10 14.54 18.66
C ARG A 329 24.21 15.41 19.57
N TYR A 330 22.93 15.09 19.70
CA TYR A 330 21.99 15.80 20.57
C TYR A 330 22.00 15.31 22.03
N CYS A 331 22.60 14.16 22.30
CA CYS A 331 22.64 13.56 23.63
C CYS A 331 23.99 13.84 24.31
N LEU A 332 24.23 15.10 24.67
CA LEU A 332 25.50 15.59 25.23
C LEU A 332 25.96 14.85 26.51
N ASN A 333 25.04 14.23 27.26
CA ASN A 333 25.35 13.66 28.58
C ASN A 333 25.28 12.12 28.66
N ASN A 334 24.80 11.42 27.63
CA ASN A 334 24.35 10.03 27.79
C ASN A 334 25.02 8.99 26.88
N ASN A 335 26.12 9.32 26.17
CA ASN A 335 26.79 8.42 25.21
C ASN A 335 25.77 7.63 24.37
N HIS A 336 24.70 8.31 23.94
CA HIS A 336 23.59 7.63 23.30
C HIS A 336 24.03 7.28 21.89
N LYS A 337 24.33 5.99 21.69
CA LYS A 337 24.62 5.42 20.38
C LYS A 337 23.34 4.86 19.78
N PHE A 338 23.17 5.05 18.48
CA PHE A 338 22.19 4.29 17.71
C PHE A 338 22.90 3.38 16.74
N THR A 339 22.35 2.18 16.56
CA THR A 339 22.89 1.18 15.64
C THR A 339 22.26 1.38 14.26
N ARG A 340 23.13 1.45 13.24
CA ARG A 340 22.71 1.40 11.84
C ARG A 340 23.19 0.10 11.24
N ARG A 341 22.25 -0.65 10.69
CA ARG A 341 22.53 -1.89 10.00
C ARG A 341 22.36 -1.68 8.52
N PHE A 342 23.30 -2.18 7.76
CA PHE A 342 23.30 -2.14 6.31
C PHE A 342 23.37 -3.57 5.81
N CYS A 343 22.36 -3.99 5.05
CA CYS A 343 22.34 -5.28 4.38
C CYS A 343 22.37 -5.04 2.87
N SER A 344 23.36 -5.60 2.19
CA SER A 344 23.37 -5.70 0.74
C SER A 344 22.85 -7.08 0.35
N LEU A 345 21.88 -7.14 -0.54
CA LEU A 345 21.34 -8.39 -1.07
C LEU A 345 21.49 -8.44 -2.59
N ASP A 346 21.95 -9.58 -3.09
CA ASP A 346 21.85 -9.91 -4.51
C ASP A 346 20.38 -10.08 -4.87
N THR A 347 19.94 -9.31 -5.86
CA THR A 347 18.54 -9.22 -6.28
C THR A 347 17.94 -10.61 -6.48
N PRO A 348 17.03 -11.07 -5.60
CA PRO A 348 16.14 -12.14 -5.94
C PRO A 348 14.81 -11.50 -6.35
N MET A 349 14.34 -11.76 -7.57
CA MET A 349 13.05 -11.25 -8.13
C MET A 349 13.20 -9.83 -8.70
N THR A 350 13.09 -9.61 -10.01
CA THR A 350 11.81 -9.30 -10.68
C THR A 350 11.76 -9.67 -12.18
N ASP A 351 12.58 -10.59 -12.69
CA ASP A 351 12.35 -11.18 -14.04
C ASP A 351 11.14 -12.14 -14.08
N ARG A 352 10.27 -12.11 -13.07
CA ARG A 352 8.95 -12.75 -13.14
C ARG A 352 8.02 -11.85 -13.97
N ASN A 353 8.19 -11.86 -15.29
CA ASN A 353 7.17 -11.53 -16.29
C ASN A 353 6.39 -10.21 -16.09
N LEU A 354 7.06 -9.08 -15.84
CA LEU A 354 6.42 -7.75 -15.86
C LEU A 354 6.63 -6.98 -17.19
N ASP A 355 7.29 -7.59 -18.17
CA ASP A 355 7.45 -7.07 -19.54
C ASP A 355 6.28 -7.45 -20.49
N HIS A 356 5.09 -7.70 -19.96
CA HIS A 356 3.88 -7.97 -20.75
C HIS A 356 2.74 -7.02 -20.40
#